data_AF-A0A1Z4J971-F1
#
_entry.id   AF-A0A1Z4J971-F1
#
_cell.length_a   1.000
_cell.length_b   1.000
_cell.length_c   1.000
_cell.angle_alpha   90.00
_cell.angle_beta   90.00
_cell.angle_gamma   90.00
#
_symmetry.space_group_name_H-M   'P 1'
#
loop_
_entity.id
_entity.type
_entity.pdbx_description
1 polymer ?
#
loop_
_entity_poly.entity_id
_entity_poly.type
_entity_poly.pdbx_seq_one_letter_code
_entity_poly.pdbx_strand_id
1 'polypeptide(L)'
;MPRPRIQIAPHLTYAEIIHCLETCQDSKAKNYWTAIQLLSHPTEPMTVEQVAAMLGYSTDWVRKLAGRYNRLGSISLSEKRRNLRKRSSTTF
;
A
#
# COMPACT_ATOMS: atom_id res chain seq x y z
N MET A 1 12.58 7.10 21.63
CA MET A 1 12.43 5.65 21.37
C MET A 1 12.26 5.43 19.88
N PRO A 2 13.17 4.71 19.20
CA PRO A 2 12.94 4.29 17.81
C PRO A 2 11.71 3.37 17.79
N ARG A 3 10.71 3.71 16.97
CA ARG A 3 9.51 2.89 16.82
C ARG A 3 9.82 1.74 15.85
N PRO A 4 9.35 0.52 16.12
CA PRO A 4 9.63 -0.62 15.26
C PRO A 4 9.14 -0.36 13.83
N ARG A 5 9.95 -0.77 12.86
CA ARG A 5 9.61 -0.66 11.44
C ARG A 5 8.35 -1.48 11.17
N ILE A 6 7.35 -0.88 10.55
CA ILE A 6 6.14 -1.59 10.15
C ILE A 6 6.45 -2.36 8.89
N GLN A 7 6.36 -3.68 9.00
CA GLN A 7 6.43 -4.55 7.83
C GLN A 7 5.07 -4.58 7.15
N ILE A 8 5.06 -4.36 5.84
CA ILE A 8 3.87 -4.49 5.03
C ILE A 8 3.65 -5.98 4.73
N ALA A 9 2.45 -6.47 5.03
CA ALA A 9 2.07 -7.83 4.70
C ALA A 9 2.01 -7.99 3.16
N PRO A 10 2.48 -9.12 2.60
CA PRO A 10 2.55 -9.35 1.16
C PRO A 10 1.18 -9.70 0.57
N HIS A 11 0.17 -8.89 0.84
CA HIS A 11 -1.18 -9.06 0.29
C HIS A 11 -1.23 -8.81 -1.22
N LEU A 12 -0.32 -7.98 -1.73
CA LEU A 12 -0.06 -7.78 -3.13
C LEU A 12 1.45 -7.79 -3.38
N THR A 13 1.83 -8.24 -4.55
CA THR A 13 3.19 -8.07 -5.06
C THR A 13 3.46 -6.59 -5.36
N TYR A 14 4.74 -6.19 -5.37
CA TYR A 14 5.13 -4.82 -5.69
C TYR A 14 4.60 -4.36 -7.07
N ALA A 15 4.56 -5.27 -8.05
CA ALA A 15 4.01 -5.00 -9.39
C ALA A 15 2.49 -4.72 -9.36
N GLU A 16 1.73 -5.46 -8.56
CA GLU A 16 0.29 -5.23 -8.40
C GLU A 16 0.00 -3.91 -7.68
N ILE A 17 0.86 -3.49 -6.75
CA ILE A 17 0.77 -2.18 -6.09
C ILE A 17 0.98 -1.06 -7.10
N ILE A 18 2.00 -1.17 -7.96
CA ILE A 18 2.24 -0.21 -9.06
C ILE A 18 1.02 -0.17 -10.00
N HIS A 19 0.49 -1.33 -10.38
CA HIS A 19 -0.69 -1.39 -11.23
C HIS A 19 -1.91 -0.69 -10.60
N CYS A 20 -2.12 -0.87 -9.28
CA CYS A 20 -3.17 -0.16 -8.55
C CYS A 20 -2.94 1.36 -8.53
N LEU A 21 -1.69 1.81 -8.41
CA LEU A 21 -1.34 3.24 -8.48
C LEU A 21 -1.65 3.85 -9.86
N GLU A 22 -1.31 3.14 -10.94
CA GLU A 22 -1.52 3.59 -12.32
C GLU A 22 -3.00 3.63 -12.72
N THR A 23 -3.77 2.66 -12.24
CA THR A 23 -5.21 2.54 -12.56
C THR A 23 -6.12 3.35 -11.63
N CYS A 24 -5.57 3.87 -10.53
CA CYS A 24 -6.31 4.66 -9.57
C CYS A 24 -6.64 6.06 -10.11
N GLN A 25 -7.94 6.37 -10.22
CA GLN A 25 -8.43 7.69 -10.65
C GLN A 25 -8.65 8.67 -9.49
N ASP A 26 -8.76 8.17 -8.26
CA ASP A 26 -8.97 8.99 -7.08
C ASP A 26 -7.62 9.45 -6.51
N SER A 27 -7.41 10.77 -6.45
CA SER A 27 -6.21 11.39 -5.86
C SER A 27 -5.92 10.93 -4.43
N LYS A 28 -6.96 10.64 -3.64
CA LYS A 28 -6.81 10.16 -2.26
C LYS A 28 -6.30 8.72 -2.22
N ALA A 29 -6.91 7.84 -3.02
CA ALA A 29 -6.45 6.47 -3.14
C ALA A 29 -5.05 6.40 -3.80
N LYS A 30 -4.70 7.34 -4.68
CA LYS A 30 -3.34 7.48 -5.22
C LYS A 30 -2.31 7.68 -4.11
N ASN A 31 -2.57 8.60 -3.18
CA ASN A 31 -1.68 8.82 -2.02
C ASN A 31 -1.58 7.58 -1.11
N TYR A 32 -2.66 6.81 -0.99
CA TYR A 32 -2.64 5.57 -0.23
C TYR A 32 -1.74 4.52 -0.89
N TRP A 33 -1.90 4.33 -2.20
CA TRP A 33 -1.09 3.39 -2.98
C TRP A 33 0.38 3.81 -3.03
N THR A 34 0.69 5.10 -3.19
CA THR A 34 2.07 5.61 -3.12
C THR A 34 2.71 5.30 -1.77
N ALA A 35 2.00 5.53 -0.66
CA ALA A 35 2.52 5.23 0.67
C ALA A 35 2.82 3.73 0.84
N ILE A 36 1.91 2.85 0.40
CA ILE A 36 2.14 1.40 0.45
C ILE A 36 3.30 0.98 -0.46
N GLN A 37 3.41 1.54 -1.67
CA GLN A 37 4.51 1.27 -2.59
C GLN A 37 5.87 1.59 -1.95
N LEU A 38 6.03 2.76 -1.35
CA LEU A 38 7.29 3.19 -0.74
C LEU A 38 7.66 2.32 0.47
N LEU A 39 6.67 1.90 1.27
CA LEU A 39 6.89 1.02 2.42
C LEU A 39 7.17 -0.44 2.03
N SER A 40 6.68 -0.88 0.87
CA SER A 40 6.79 -2.26 0.37
C SER A 40 7.89 -2.45 -0.68
N HIS A 41 8.73 -1.43 -0.90
CA HIS A 41 9.78 -1.48 -1.90
C HIS A 41 10.73 -2.67 -1.61
N PRO A 42 10.99 -3.55 -2.60
CA PRO A 42 11.68 -4.82 -2.36
C PRO A 42 13.15 -4.68 -1.99
N THR A 43 13.84 -3.65 -2.50
CA THR A 43 15.27 -3.41 -2.26
C THR A 43 15.53 -2.37 -1.17
N GLU A 44 14.79 -1.26 -1.18
CA GLU A 44 15.00 -0.13 -0.27
C GLU A 44 13.65 0.35 0.30
N PRO A 45 13.07 -0.38 1.28
CA PRO A 45 11.83 0.03 1.91
C PRO A 45 12.04 1.30 2.74
N MET A 46 11.24 2.32 2.46
CA MET A 46 11.27 3.55 3.24
C MET A 46 10.67 3.36 4.63
N THR A 47 11.10 4.20 5.56
CA THR A 47 10.49 4.29 6.89
C THR A 47 9.18 5.08 6.86
N VAL A 48 8.33 4.85 7.86
CA VAL A 48 7.07 5.58 8.07
C VAL A 48 7.33 7.09 8.11
N GLU A 49 8.43 7.51 8.73
CA GLU A 49 8.85 8.89 8.88
C GLU A 49 9.24 9.51 7.53
N GLN A 50 10.01 8.79 6.71
CA GLN A 50 10.39 9.25 5.36
C GLN A 50 9.18 9.37 4.44
N VAL A 51 8.28 8.38 4.46
CA VAL A 51 7.05 8.39 3.64
C VAL A 51 6.12 9.53 4.08
N ALA A 52 5.97 9.75 5.38
CA ALA A 52 5.18 10.84 5.92
C ALA A 52 5.73 12.21 5.48
N ALA A 53 7.05 12.41 5.58
CA ALA A 53 7.70 13.63 5.12
C ALA A 53 7.57 13.85 3.61
N MET A 54 7.73 12.78 2.81
CA MET A 54 7.61 12.86 1.34
C MET A 54 6.20 13.21 0.90
N LEU A 55 5.17 12.64 1.54
CA LEU A 55 3.78 12.83 1.14
C LEU A 55 3.09 14.00 1.87
N GLY A 56 3.77 14.69 2.79
CA GLY A 56 3.20 15.79 3.57
C GLY A 56 2.13 15.35 4.59
N TYR A 57 2.17 14.10 5.04
CA TYR A 57 1.23 13.54 6.02
C TYR A 57 1.88 13.33 7.39
N SER A 58 1.08 13.07 8.40
CA SER A 58 1.59 12.69 9.72
C SER A 58 2.08 11.23 9.74
N THR A 59 3.08 10.96 10.56
CA THR A 59 3.56 9.58 10.76
C THR A 59 2.48 8.65 11.29
N ASP A 60 1.53 9.17 12.07
CA ASP A 60 0.38 8.42 12.59
C ASP A 60 -0.58 7.98 11.48
N TRP A 61 -0.82 8.85 10.49
CA TRP A 61 -1.64 8.52 9.33
C TRP A 61 -1.02 7.37 8.53
N VAL A 62 0.29 7.42 8.26
CA VAL A 62 1.01 6.35 7.53
C VAL A 62 0.96 5.05 8.32
N ARG A 63 1.09 5.12 9.65
CA ARG A 63 0.99 3.99 10.57
C ARG A 63 -0.38 3.31 10.51
N LYS A 64 -1.45 4.10 10.58
CA LYS A 64 -2.84 3.62 10.48
C LYS A 64 -3.13 3.03 9.11
N LEU A 65 -2.61 3.64 8.05
CA LEU A 65 -2.74 3.15 6.68
C LEU A 65 -2.09 1.76 6.53
N ALA A 66 -0.83 1.64 6.94
CA ALA A 66 -0.10 0.37 6.89
C ALA A 66 -0.79 -0.71 7.74
N GLY A 67 -1.24 -0.37 8.95
CA GLY A 67 -1.99 -1.30 9.80
C GLY A 67 -3.33 -1.73 9.19
N ARG A 68 -4.03 -0.80 8.52
CA ARG A 68 -5.28 -1.10 7.79
C ARG A 68 -5.02 -2.04 6.61
N TYR A 69 -4.00 -1.76 5.80
CA TYR A 69 -3.60 -2.62 4.69
C TYR A 69 -3.19 -4.01 5.19
N ASN A 70 -2.41 -4.10 6.27
CA ASN A 70 -2.01 -5.38 6.84
C ASN A 70 -3.20 -6.21 7.35
N ARG A 71 -4.25 -5.56 7.86
CA ARG A 71 -5.44 -6.25 8.40
C ARG A 71 -6.45 -6.65 7.33
N LEU A 72 -6.63 -5.82 6.31
CA LEU A 72 -7.75 -5.92 5.36
C LEU A 72 -7.30 -6.16 3.91
N GLY A 73 -5.99 -6.11 3.65
CA GLY A 73 -5.41 -6.19 2.31
C GLY A 73 -5.82 -5.03 1.39
N SER A 74 -5.72 -5.27 0.09
CA SER A 74 -6.03 -4.32 -0.99
C SER A 74 -7.50 -3.84 -0.99
N ILE A 75 -8.40 -4.61 -0.38
CA ILE A 75 -9.83 -4.29 -0.24
C ILE A 75 -10.02 -2.95 0.51
N SER A 76 -9.09 -2.59 1.39
CA SER A 76 -9.20 -1.40 2.22
C SER A 76 -8.79 -0.08 1.55
N LEU A 77 -8.12 -0.14 0.38
CA LEU A 77 -7.53 1.03 -0.29
C LEU A 77 -8.19 1.38 -1.62
N SER A 78 -9.05 0.50 -2.15
CA SER A 78 -9.73 0.72 -3.42
C SER A 78 -11.24 0.81 -3.21
N GLU A 79 -11.78 2.03 -3.32
CA GLU A 79 -13.23 2.29 -3.25
C GLU A 79 -13.99 1.80 -4.50
N LYS A 80 -13.30 1.23 -5.51
CA LYS A 80 -13.95 0.58 -6.65
C LYS A 80 -13.60 -0.90 -6.74
N ARG A 81 -14.39 -1.68 -6.01
CA ARG A 81 -14.82 -3.05 -6.37
C ARG A 81 -15.34 -3.06 -7.82
N ARG A 82 -14.45 -3.14 -8.82
CA ARG A 82 -14.83 -3.50 -10.20
C ARG A 82 -13.60 -3.87 -11.03
N ASN A 83 -12.95 -5.01 -10.75
CA ASN A 83 -12.42 -5.94 -11.78
C ASN A 83 -11.33 -6.93 -11.34
N LEU A 84 -10.84 -6.95 -10.10
CA LEU A 84 -9.91 -8.02 -9.67
C LEU A 84 -10.67 -9.28 -9.22
N ARG A 85 -11.46 -9.84 -10.13
CA ARG A 85 -11.96 -11.23 -10.07
C ARG A 85 -11.68 -11.93 -11.40
N LYS A 86 -10.48 -11.76 -11.96
CA LYS A 86 -9.98 -12.55 -13.10
C LYS A 86 -8.45 -12.61 -13.09
N ARG A 87 -7.88 -13.38 -12.15
CA ARG A 87 -6.61 -14.10 -12.33
C ARG A 87 -6.34 -14.98 -11.11
N SER A 88 -7.12 -16.04 -11.03
CA SER A 88 -6.68 -17.30 -10.42
C SER A 88 -7.07 -18.38 -11.40
N SER A 89 -6.42 -18.36 -12.56
CA SER A 89 -6.37 -19.52 -13.45
C SER A 89 -5.28 -20.43 -12.89
N THR A 90 -5.71 -21.62 -12.50
CA THR A 90 -5.07 -22.89 -12.85
C THR A 90 -3.65 -23.15 -12.34
N THR A 91 -3.58 -23.88 -11.22
CA THR A 91 -2.58 -24.94 -11.03
C THR A 91 -3.08 -25.96 -10.02
N PHE A 92 -3.77 -27.00 -10.49
CA PHE A 92 -3.31 -28.40 -10.51
C PHE A 92 -4.38 -29.29 -11.14
#